data_AF-A0A7I4Z1J1-F1
#
_entry.id   AF-A0A7I4Z1J1-F1
#
_cell.length_a   1.000
_cell.length_b   1.000
_cell.length_c   1.000
_cell.angle_alpha   90.00
_cell.angle_beta   90.00
_cell.angle_gamma   90.00
#
_symmetry.space_group_name_H-M   'P 1'
#
loop_
_entity.id
_entity.type
_entity.pdbx_description
1 polymer ?
#
loop_
_entity_poly.entity_id
_entity_poly.type
_entity_poly.pdbx_seq_one_letter_code
_entity_poly.pdbx_strand_id
1 'polypeptide(L)'
;MERDIQILETKAENCEIPFLCLRHCLRTLHATAPLLIATGRISDAAWIAMLEQKQKYCDAEGKAHSMVIHQDVVENVLADQLSSITEFFATLRAETLKHQQDFQVSCQQKLEISINTMQNSIQELAERIDSLWQTQRRITSSRAAEVDEHPRRNDDNDEPGQDEILMDTDEFDEKNREEMDIVRRTMEAKIHALGIRIQSLMKTQPCQPRQYSKGMRPDHPSESNMRCIFCGARGDHYSDSCGKVRDSKRRRILLKRYRRCVNCLEIGCLEEETCPKFWSKCHHCGRRDHHSALCEKPDIARQIE
;
A
#
# COMPACT_ATOMS: atom_id res chain seq x y z
N MET A 1 3.94 -4.74 -7.05
CA MET A 1 3.22 -5.21 -8.25
C MET A 1 1.74 -4.89 -8.17
N GLU A 2 0.92 -5.54 -7.31
CA GLU A 2 -0.53 -5.24 -7.22
C GLU A 2 -0.82 -3.77 -6.88
N ARG A 3 -0.05 -3.18 -5.96
CA ARG A 3 -0.11 -1.74 -5.65
C ARG A 3 0.21 -0.86 -6.86
N ASP A 4 1.18 -1.25 -7.68
CA ASP A 4 1.63 -0.46 -8.82
C ASP A 4 0.59 -0.50 -9.95
N ILE A 5 -0.07 -1.64 -10.14
CA ILE A 5 -1.22 -1.80 -11.03
C ILE A 5 -2.35 -0.87 -10.60
N GLN A 6 -2.75 -0.91 -9.33
CA GLN A 6 -3.81 -0.03 -8.81
C GLN A 6 -3.47 1.46 -8.99
N ILE A 7 -2.20 1.84 -8.82
CA ILE A 7 -1.75 3.22 -9.06
C ILE A 7 -1.88 3.58 -10.54
N LEU A 8 -1.50 2.68 -11.46
CA LEU A 8 -1.62 2.90 -12.90
C LEU A 8 -3.08 3.00 -13.34
N GLU A 9 -3.96 2.15 -12.81
CA GLU A 9 -5.41 2.20 -13.06
C GLU A 9 -6.02 3.50 -12.53
N THR A 10 -5.64 3.92 -11.32
CA THR A 10 -6.11 5.20 -10.77
C THR A 10 -5.63 6.39 -11.62
N LYS A 11 -4.39 6.33 -12.14
CA LYS A 11 -3.87 7.35 -13.06
C LYS A 11 -4.63 7.35 -14.38
N ALA A 12 -5.04 6.18 -14.88
CA ALA A 12 -5.85 6.03 -16.07
C ALA A 12 -7.19 6.73 -15.95
N GLU A 13 -7.92 6.42 -14.89
CA GLU A 13 -9.21 7.04 -14.58
C GLU A 13 -9.07 8.56 -14.43
N ASN A 14 -8.00 9.03 -13.77
CA ASN A 14 -7.71 10.45 -13.63
C ASN A 14 -7.43 11.15 -14.97
N CYS A 15 -6.92 10.44 -15.98
CA CYS A 15 -6.73 10.96 -17.32
C CYS A 15 -8.05 10.99 -18.11
N GLU A 16 -8.92 10.01 -17.95
CA GLU A 16 -10.20 9.89 -18.68
C GLU A 16 -11.24 10.93 -18.21
N ILE A 17 -11.36 11.14 -16.90
CA ILE A 17 -12.37 12.03 -16.30
C ILE A 17 -12.36 13.45 -16.90
N PRO A 18 -11.21 14.13 -17.08
CA PRO A 18 -11.15 15.43 -17.72
C PRO A 18 -11.75 15.46 -19.13
N PHE A 19 -11.49 14.44 -19.97
CA PHE A 19 -12.03 14.36 -21.33
C PHE A 19 -13.54 14.14 -21.32
N LEU A 20 -14.04 13.27 -20.45
CA LEU A 20 -15.48 13.07 -20.27
C LEU A 20 -16.18 14.34 -19.79
N CYS A 21 -15.58 15.04 -18.83
CA CYS A 21 -16.08 16.33 -18.32
C CYS A 21 -16.10 17.38 -19.43
N LEU A 22 -15.02 17.52 -20.20
CA LEU A 22 -14.93 18.45 -21.32
C LEU A 22 -16.00 18.15 -22.38
N ARG A 23 -16.15 16.87 -22.77
CA ARG A 23 -17.19 16.42 -23.70
C ARG A 23 -18.59 16.78 -23.21
N HIS A 24 -18.89 16.53 -21.93
CA HIS A 24 -20.17 16.88 -21.34
C HIS A 24 -20.43 18.39 -21.33
N CYS A 25 -19.44 19.19 -20.96
CA CYS A 25 -19.51 20.65 -20.99
C CYS A 25 -19.77 21.18 -22.40
N LEU A 26 -19.08 20.65 -23.41
CA LEU A 26 -19.25 21.06 -24.81
C LEU A 26 -20.66 20.72 -25.34
N ARG A 27 -21.15 19.51 -25.06
CA ARG A 27 -22.52 19.11 -25.40
C ARG A 27 -23.56 19.99 -24.74
N THR A 28 -23.35 20.33 -23.47
CA THR A 28 -24.23 21.20 -22.70
C THR A 28 -24.24 22.61 -23.28
N LEU A 29 -23.06 23.16 -23.61
CA LEU A 29 -22.93 24.47 -24.23
C LEU A 29 -23.66 24.50 -25.59
N HIS A 30 -23.45 23.47 -26.42
CA HIS A 30 -24.10 23.37 -27.71
C HIS A 30 -25.63 23.23 -27.60
N ALA A 31 -26.13 22.46 -26.63
CA ALA A 31 -27.56 22.33 -26.37
C ALA A 31 -28.18 23.61 -25.78
N THR A 32 -27.38 24.47 -25.13
CA THR A 32 -27.84 25.72 -24.53
C THR A 32 -28.18 26.77 -25.60
N ALA A 33 -27.46 26.79 -26.72
CA ALA A 33 -27.67 27.79 -27.77
C ALA A 33 -29.10 27.74 -28.37
N PRO A 34 -29.64 26.59 -28.80
CA PRO A 34 -31.03 26.49 -29.25
C PRO A 34 -32.06 26.96 -28.20
N LEU A 35 -31.81 26.70 -26.91
CA LEU A 35 -32.70 27.14 -25.82
C LEU A 35 -32.67 28.67 -25.65
N LEU A 36 -31.49 29.29 -25.76
CA LEU A 36 -31.35 30.75 -25.71
C LEU A 36 -32.03 31.40 -26.92
N ILE A 37 -31.95 30.77 -28.10
CA ILE A 37 -32.64 31.23 -29.31
C ILE A 37 -34.16 31.11 -29.13
N ALA A 38 -34.66 29.96 -28.68
CA ALA A 38 -36.09 29.72 -28.47
C ALA A 38 -36.69 30.66 -27.40
N THR A 39 -35.91 31.04 -26.40
CA THR A 39 -36.33 32.00 -25.36
C THR A 39 -36.14 33.46 -25.75
N GLY A 40 -35.69 33.75 -26.98
CA GLY A 40 -35.46 35.10 -27.48
C GLY A 40 -34.33 35.85 -26.76
N ARG A 41 -33.46 35.14 -26.05
CA ARG A 41 -32.31 35.73 -25.34
C ARG A 41 -31.14 36.04 -26.28
N ILE A 42 -31.04 35.31 -27.39
CA ILE A 42 -30.09 35.56 -28.48
C ILE A 42 -30.80 35.31 -29.81
N SER A 43 -30.43 36.03 -30.86
CA SER A 43 -30.90 35.71 -32.22
C SER A 43 -30.03 34.63 -32.85
N ASP A 44 -30.61 33.85 -33.75
CA ASP A 44 -29.90 32.83 -34.52
C ASP A 44 -28.69 33.42 -35.29
N ALA A 45 -28.90 34.56 -35.94
CA ALA A 45 -27.84 35.28 -36.65
C ALA A 45 -26.68 35.74 -35.73
N ALA A 46 -26.99 36.18 -34.49
CA ALA A 46 -25.95 36.58 -33.54
C ALA A 46 -25.14 35.37 -33.04
N TRP A 47 -25.80 34.22 -32.86
CA TRP A 47 -25.11 32.97 -32.52
C TRP A 47 -24.19 32.50 -33.65
N ILE A 48 -24.68 32.48 -34.90
CA ILE A 48 -23.87 32.11 -36.07
C ILE A 48 -22.66 33.04 -36.22
N ALA A 49 -22.86 34.36 -36.12
CA ALA A 49 -21.76 35.32 -36.20
C ALA A 49 -20.70 35.11 -35.10
N MET A 50 -21.13 34.69 -33.90
CA MET A 50 -20.20 34.36 -32.81
C MET A 50 -19.42 33.06 -33.08
N LEU A 51 -20.04 32.06 -33.71
CA LEU A 51 -19.36 30.82 -34.11
C LEU A 51 -18.40 31.01 -35.29
N GLU A 52 -18.71 31.91 -36.21
CA GLU A 52 -17.86 32.26 -37.36
C GLU A 52 -16.63 33.09 -36.96
N GLN A 53 -16.65 33.70 -35.77
CA GLN A 53 -15.50 34.45 -35.26
C GLN A 53 -14.33 33.50 -35.00
N LYS A 54 -13.27 33.61 -35.81
CA LYS A 54 -12.04 32.83 -35.66
C LYS A 54 -11.41 33.10 -34.30
N GLN A 55 -11.57 32.16 -33.38
CA GLN A 55 -10.87 32.20 -32.11
C GLN A 55 -9.44 31.70 -32.28
N LYS A 56 -8.51 32.35 -31.58
CA LYS A 56 -7.08 32.01 -31.60
C LYS A 56 -6.61 31.71 -30.19
N TYR A 57 -5.72 30.75 -30.04
CA TYR A 57 -4.99 30.50 -28.80
C TYR A 57 -3.49 30.52 -29.08
N CYS A 58 -2.68 30.87 -28.07
CA CYS A 58 -1.23 30.77 -28.15
C CYS A 58 -0.78 29.48 -27.47
N ASP A 59 0.09 28.72 -28.12
CA ASP A 59 0.75 27.58 -27.50
C ASP A 59 1.84 28.01 -26.50
N ALA A 60 2.51 27.04 -25.88
CA ALA A 60 3.61 27.28 -24.92
C ALA A 60 4.82 27.99 -25.56
N GLU A 61 4.93 27.96 -26.88
CA GLU A 61 5.97 28.63 -27.67
C GLU A 61 5.54 30.04 -28.12
N GLY A 62 4.33 30.46 -27.76
CA GLY A 62 3.76 31.75 -28.12
C GLY A 62 3.19 31.84 -29.54
N LYS A 63 3.12 30.72 -30.26
CA LYS A 63 2.58 30.67 -31.63
C LYS A 63 1.06 30.64 -31.58
N ALA A 64 0.44 31.52 -32.36
CA ALA A 64 -1.01 31.60 -32.46
C ALA A 64 -1.56 30.51 -33.40
N HIS A 65 -2.51 29.73 -32.90
CA HIS A 65 -3.23 28.70 -33.64
C HIS A 65 -4.71 29.04 -33.75
N SER A 66 -5.33 28.65 -34.87
CA SER A 66 -6.77 28.78 -35.03
C SER A 66 -7.46 27.67 -34.24
N MET A 67 -8.38 28.04 -33.36
CA MET A 67 -9.17 27.07 -32.62
C MET A 67 -10.28 26.52 -33.53
N VAL A 68 -10.44 25.20 -33.53
CA VAL A 68 -11.51 24.53 -34.25
C VAL A 68 -12.76 24.56 -33.38
N ILE A 69 -13.83 25.21 -33.85
CA ILE A 69 -15.08 25.39 -33.09
C ILE A 69 -16.17 24.40 -33.57
N HIS A 70 -15.97 23.76 -34.72
CA HIS A 70 -16.95 22.82 -35.27
C HIS A 70 -17.15 21.63 -34.32
N GLN A 71 -18.39 21.47 -33.84
CA GLN A 71 -18.77 20.46 -32.86
C GLN A 71 -18.38 19.05 -33.31
N ASP A 72 -18.65 18.70 -34.57
CA ASP A 72 -18.37 17.36 -35.10
C ASP A 72 -16.87 17.04 -35.06
N VAL A 73 -16.03 18.03 -35.40
CA VAL A 73 -14.57 17.86 -35.37
C VAL A 73 -14.09 17.70 -33.93
N VAL A 74 -14.59 18.52 -33.00
CA VAL A 74 -14.21 18.43 -31.59
C VAL A 74 -14.67 17.11 -30.97
N GLU A 75 -15.89 16.64 -31.27
CA GLU A 75 -16.41 15.36 -30.81
C GLU A 75 -15.63 14.17 -31.38
N ASN A 76 -15.23 14.22 -32.66
CA ASN A 76 -14.40 13.19 -33.27
C ASN A 76 -13.01 13.15 -32.62
N VAL A 77 -12.36 14.30 -32.44
CA VAL A 77 -11.06 14.37 -31.74
C VAL A 77 -11.18 13.83 -30.31
N LEU A 78 -12.23 14.21 -29.57
CA LEU A 78 -12.45 13.68 -28.21
C LEU A 78 -12.70 12.18 -28.20
N ALA A 79 -13.47 11.66 -29.16
CA ALA A 79 -13.72 10.23 -29.30
C ALA A 79 -12.43 9.46 -29.61
N ASP A 80 -11.60 9.96 -30.54
CA ASP A 80 -10.31 9.38 -30.89
C ASP A 80 -9.34 9.38 -29.70
N GLN A 81 -9.29 10.48 -28.94
CA GLN A 81 -8.45 10.56 -27.74
C GLN A 81 -8.92 9.59 -26.66
N LEU A 82 -10.24 9.52 -26.40
CA LEU A 82 -10.80 8.55 -25.44
C LEU A 82 -10.54 7.10 -25.88
N SER A 83 -10.67 6.80 -27.17
CA SER A 83 -10.37 5.48 -27.74
C SER A 83 -8.88 5.14 -27.58
N SER A 84 -7.99 6.07 -27.92
CA SER A 84 -6.54 5.90 -27.78
C SER A 84 -6.13 5.65 -26.32
N ILE A 85 -6.73 6.40 -25.39
CA ILE A 85 -6.52 6.21 -23.95
C ILE A 85 -6.97 4.80 -23.52
N THR A 86 -8.15 4.38 -23.98
CA THR A 86 -8.70 3.06 -23.66
C THR A 86 -7.82 1.91 -24.20
N GLU A 87 -7.36 2.03 -25.45
CA GLU A 87 -6.48 1.05 -26.10
C GLU A 87 -5.11 0.96 -25.42
N PHE A 88 -4.53 2.11 -25.08
CA PHE A 88 -3.28 2.17 -24.31
C PHE A 88 -3.41 1.44 -22.97
N PHE A 89 -4.50 1.66 -22.22
CA PHE A 89 -4.71 0.97 -20.95
C PHE A 89 -5.03 -0.52 -21.09
N ALA A 90 -5.73 -0.91 -22.14
CA ALA A 90 -5.94 -2.32 -22.45
C ALA A 90 -4.59 -3.03 -22.70
N THR A 91 -3.70 -2.39 -23.45
CA THR A 91 -2.35 -2.90 -23.74
C THR A 91 -1.52 -3.00 -22.47
N LEU A 92 -1.50 -1.94 -21.65
CA LEU A 92 -0.77 -1.92 -20.39
C LEU A 92 -1.23 -3.03 -19.41
N ARG A 93 -2.55 -3.26 -19.33
CA ARG A 93 -3.13 -4.36 -18.52
C ARG A 93 -2.69 -5.72 -19.04
N ALA A 94 -2.72 -5.93 -20.35
CA ALA A 94 -2.31 -7.19 -20.96
C ALA A 94 -0.82 -7.49 -20.70
N GLU A 95 0.06 -6.50 -20.87
CA GLU A 95 1.49 -6.63 -20.58
C GLU A 95 1.75 -6.93 -19.10
N THR A 96 1.04 -6.26 -18.21
CA THR A 96 1.21 -6.46 -16.77
C THR A 96 0.75 -7.86 -16.34
N LEU A 97 -0.39 -8.33 -16.88
CA LEU A 97 -0.88 -9.68 -16.63
C LEU A 97 0.13 -10.73 -17.14
N LYS A 98 0.69 -10.52 -18.33
CA LYS A 98 1.72 -11.39 -18.89
C LYS A 98 2.95 -11.45 -17.99
N HIS A 99 3.46 -10.31 -17.54
CA HIS A 99 4.59 -10.28 -16.60
C HIS A 99 4.29 -10.99 -15.28
N GLN A 100 3.07 -10.88 -14.76
CA GLN A 100 2.66 -11.61 -13.56
C GLN A 100 2.64 -13.13 -13.80
N GLN A 101 2.11 -13.58 -14.94
CA GLN A 101 2.12 -14.99 -15.32
C GLN A 101 3.55 -15.53 -15.49
N ASP A 102 4.41 -14.81 -16.21
CA ASP A 102 5.81 -15.18 -16.41
C ASP A 102 6.56 -15.28 -15.07
N PHE A 103 6.32 -14.33 -14.16
CA PHE A 103 6.89 -14.35 -12.82
C PHE A 103 6.38 -15.54 -11.99
N GLN A 104 5.09 -15.84 -12.05
CA GLN A 104 4.49 -16.97 -11.34
C GLN A 104 5.06 -18.31 -11.84
N VAL A 105 5.15 -18.49 -13.16
CA VAL A 105 5.75 -19.67 -13.79
C VAL A 105 7.21 -19.80 -13.38
N SER A 106 7.99 -18.72 -13.42
CA SER A 106 9.39 -18.73 -12.99
C SER A 106 9.54 -19.09 -11.50
N CYS A 107 8.68 -18.56 -10.64
CA CYS A 107 8.68 -18.88 -9.21
C CYS A 107 8.35 -20.36 -8.96
N GLN A 108 7.33 -20.89 -9.66
CA GLN A 108 6.93 -22.28 -9.58
C GLN A 108 8.05 -23.22 -10.03
N GLN A 109 8.73 -22.91 -11.14
CA GLN A 109 9.88 -23.67 -11.63
C GLN A 109 11.03 -23.68 -10.60
N LYS A 110 11.32 -22.53 -9.98
CA LYS A 110 12.36 -22.45 -8.93
C LYS A 110 11.99 -23.29 -7.71
N LEU A 111 10.72 -23.26 -7.28
CA LEU A 111 10.22 -24.08 -6.19
C LEU A 111 10.34 -25.57 -6.51
N GLU A 112 9.96 -25.98 -7.73
CA GLU A 112 10.08 -27.37 -8.18
C GLU A 112 11.53 -27.85 -8.19
N ILE A 113 12.45 -27.03 -8.71
CA ILE A 113 13.89 -27.31 -8.66
C ILE A 113 14.36 -27.47 -7.21
N SER A 114 13.98 -26.56 -6.30
CA SER A 114 14.36 -26.65 -4.89
C SER A 114 13.79 -27.90 -4.21
N ILE A 115 12.54 -28.27 -4.49
CA ILE A 115 11.91 -29.49 -3.96
C ILE A 115 12.65 -30.73 -4.45
N ASN A 116 12.95 -30.81 -5.74
CA ASN A 116 13.68 -31.94 -6.32
C ASN A 116 15.09 -32.05 -5.72
N THR A 117 15.79 -30.92 -5.53
CA THR A 117 17.09 -30.91 -4.84
C THR A 117 16.98 -31.43 -3.41
N MET A 118 15.97 -30.98 -2.64
CA MET A 118 15.75 -31.47 -1.28
C MET A 118 15.40 -32.96 -1.24
N GLN A 119 14.58 -33.44 -2.17
CA GLN A 119 14.24 -34.86 -2.29
C GLN A 119 15.49 -35.71 -2.56
N ASN A 120 16.36 -35.27 -3.47
CA ASN A 120 17.62 -35.94 -3.75
C ASN A 120 18.54 -35.97 -2.51
N SER A 121 18.64 -34.86 -1.77
CA SER A 121 19.42 -34.82 -0.53
C SER A 121 18.85 -35.73 0.57
N ILE A 122 17.52 -35.81 0.69
CA ILE A 122 16.86 -36.73 1.62
C ILE A 122 17.13 -38.18 1.23
N GLN A 123 17.08 -38.50 -0.07
CA GLN A 123 17.35 -39.84 -0.57
C GLN A 123 18.81 -40.24 -0.31
N GLU A 124 19.77 -39.36 -0.57
CA GLU A 124 21.18 -39.60 -0.25
C GLU A 124 21.39 -39.83 1.25
N LEU A 125 20.72 -39.05 2.10
CA LEU A 125 20.78 -39.23 3.55
C LEU A 125 20.19 -40.58 3.98
N ALA A 126 19.08 -41.01 3.37
CA ALA A 126 18.48 -42.31 3.64
C ALA A 126 19.41 -43.47 3.26
N GLU A 127 20.07 -43.39 2.10
CA GLU A 127 21.06 -44.39 1.65
C GLU A 127 22.26 -44.46 2.61
N ARG A 128 22.76 -43.31 3.08
CA ARG A 128 23.82 -43.27 4.10
C ARG A 128 23.38 -43.91 5.41
N ILE A 129 22.18 -43.61 5.89
CA ILE A 129 21.62 -44.25 7.09
C ILE A 129 21.57 -45.77 6.91
N ASP A 130 21.01 -46.27 5.81
CA ASP A 130 20.93 -47.72 5.54
C ASP A 130 22.31 -48.39 5.50
N SER A 131 23.31 -47.74 4.91
CA SER A 131 24.68 -48.25 4.90
C SER A 131 25.28 -48.39 6.32
N LEU A 132 24.98 -47.44 7.22
CA LEU A 132 25.42 -47.47 8.61
C LEU A 132 24.74 -48.63 9.36
N TRP A 133 23.43 -48.81 9.17
CA TRP A 133 22.69 -49.94 9.75
C TRP A 133 23.25 -51.29 9.29
N GLN A 134 23.58 -51.44 8.01
CA GLN A 134 24.18 -52.68 7.49
C GLN A 134 25.57 -52.95 8.11
N THR A 135 26.38 -51.91 8.27
CA THR A 135 27.71 -52.02 8.87
C THR A 135 27.61 -52.44 10.35
N GLN A 136 26.70 -51.82 11.11
CA GLN A 136 26.47 -52.17 12.50
C GLN A 136 25.94 -53.59 12.69
N ARG A 137 25.10 -54.07 11.75
CA ARG A 137 24.61 -55.45 11.74
C ARG A 137 25.73 -56.47 11.49
N ARG A 138 26.71 -56.15 10.63
CA ARG A 138 27.90 -56.99 10.43
C ARG A 138 28.75 -57.07 11.68
N ILE A 139 29.01 -55.93 12.34
CA ILE A 139 29.82 -55.88 13.58
C ILE A 139 29.17 -56.70 14.70
N THR A 140 27.86 -56.56 14.90
CA THR A 140 27.12 -57.31 15.93
C THR A 140 27.03 -58.81 15.61
N SER A 141 26.89 -59.19 14.34
CA SER A 141 26.87 -60.60 13.93
C SER A 141 28.24 -61.28 14.05
N SER A 142 29.34 -60.58 13.77
CA SER A 142 30.70 -61.11 13.96
C SER A 142 31.03 -61.31 15.44
N ARG A 143 30.56 -60.39 16.31
CA ARG A 143 30.81 -60.45 17.76
C ARG A 143 29.97 -61.51 18.48
N ALA A 144 28.83 -61.91 17.92
CA ALA A 144 28.02 -63.01 18.43
C ALA A 144 28.59 -64.41 18.08
N ALA A 145 29.50 -64.51 17.11
CA ALA A 145 30.13 -65.76 16.68
C ALA A 145 31.39 -66.15 17.49
N GLU A 146 31.88 -65.27 18.37
CA GLU A 146 33.05 -65.53 19.22
C GLU A 146 32.68 -65.89 20.68
N VAL A 147 31.40 -66.12 20.98
CA VAL A 147 30.94 -66.50 22.33
C VAL A 147 30.42 -67.94 22.35
N ASP A 148 31.29 -68.89 21.99
CA ASP A 148 31.14 -70.30 22.37
C ASP A 148 32.51 -70.99 22.40
N GLU A 149 33.30 -70.76 23.47
CA GLU A 149 33.99 -71.83 24.20
C GLU A 149 34.68 -71.31 25.48
N HIS A 150 34.33 -71.97 26.60
CA HIS A 150 35.21 -72.32 27.73
C HIS A 150 35.38 -71.36 28.94
N PRO A 151 35.79 -71.89 30.14
CA PRO A 151 35.00 -71.79 31.37
C PRO A 151 35.72 -71.05 32.51
N ARG A 152 34.96 -70.86 33.59
CA ARG A 152 35.39 -70.38 34.91
C ARG A 152 36.77 -70.87 35.35
N ARG A 153 37.67 -69.95 35.73
CA ARG A 153 38.57 -70.10 36.90
C ARG A 153 39.10 -68.74 37.39
N ASN A 154 39.05 -68.59 38.71
CA ASN A 154 39.70 -67.56 39.51
C ASN A 154 41.22 -67.59 39.26
N ASP A 155 41.90 -66.45 39.18
CA ASP A 155 42.71 -65.86 40.26
C ASP A 155 43.50 -64.65 39.75
N ASP A 156 43.57 -63.64 40.62
CA ASP A 156 44.59 -62.59 40.83
C ASP A 156 45.33 -61.87 39.69
N ASN A 157 45.32 -60.54 39.83
CA ASN A 157 46.31 -59.53 39.41
C ASN A 157 46.80 -59.55 37.96
N ASP A 158 46.40 -58.53 37.19
CA ASP A 158 47.27 -57.38 36.94
C ASP A 158 46.54 -56.33 36.09
N GLU A 159 46.82 -55.07 36.39
CA GLU A 159 46.47 -53.85 35.66
C GLU A 159 46.63 -54.01 34.13
N PRO A 160 45.56 -53.83 33.32
CA PRO A 160 45.72 -53.57 31.90
C PRO A 160 45.48 -52.08 31.64
N GLY A 161 46.52 -51.44 31.09
CA GLY A 161 46.50 -50.06 30.63
C GLY A 161 45.26 -49.76 29.79
N GLN A 162 44.61 -48.66 30.15
CA GLN A 162 43.58 -48.02 29.34
C GLN A 162 44.25 -47.45 28.09
N ASP A 163 44.32 -48.25 27.03
CA ASP A 163 44.49 -47.69 25.69
C ASP A 163 43.17 -47.00 25.33
N GLU A 164 43.13 -45.71 25.64
CA GLU A 164 42.15 -44.76 25.15
C GLU A 164 42.13 -44.80 23.62
N ILE A 165 41.14 -45.49 23.06
CA ILE A 165 40.74 -45.28 21.67
C ILE A 165 40.05 -43.91 21.63
N LEU A 166 40.86 -42.86 21.48
CA LEU A 166 40.49 -41.52 21.03
C LEU A 166 39.92 -41.65 19.60
N MET A 167 38.66 -42.08 19.50
CA MET A 167 37.91 -41.97 18.27
C MET A 167 37.48 -40.51 18.08
N ASP A 168 38.28 -39.83 17.27
CA ASP A 168 38.07 -38.61 16.48
C ASP A 168 36.58 -38.31 16.18
N THR A 169 35.84 -37.85 17.20
CA THR A 169 34.42 -37.48 17.13
C THR A 169 34.22 -35.96 17.12
N ASP A 170 35.29 -35.18 17.21
CA ASP A 170 35.26 -33.71 17.29
C ASP A 170 34.88 -33.05 15.95
N GLU A 171 35.29 -33.60 14.80
CA GLU A 171 35.07 -32.93 13.50
C GLU A 171 33.60 -32.86 13.06
N PHE A 172 32.77 -33.84 13.43
CA PHE A 172 31.34 -33.85 13.08
C PHE A 172 30.52 -32.88 13.95
N ASP A 173 31.00 -32.64 15.18
CA ASP A 173 30.37 -31.76 16.15
C ASP A 173 30.75 -30.28 15.92
N GLU A 174 31.93 -30.02 15.34
CA GLU A 174 32.42 -28.69 14.95
C GLU A 174 31.56 -28.08 13.81
N LYS A 175 31.25 -28.87 12.77
CA LYS A 175 30.46 -28.40 11.62
C LYS A 175 29.01 -28.08 12.00
N ASN A 176 28.42 -28.87 12.88
CA ASN A 176 27.06 -28.67 13.37
C ASN A 176 26.97 -27.43 14.28
N ARG A 177 28.03 -27.17 15.07
CA ARG A 177 28.18 -25.91 15.82
C ARG A 177 28.25 -24.70 14.89
N GLU A 178 29.01 -24.79 13.80
CA GLU A 178 29.17 -23.68 12.85
C GLU A 178 27.85 -23.37 12.11
N GLU A 179 27.10 -24.38 11.69
CA GLU A 179 25.77 -24.19 11.09
C GLU A 179 24.78 -23.55 12.08
N MET A 180 24.76 -24.03 13.33
CA MET A 180 23.95 -23.43 14.39
C MET A 180 24.33 -21.98 14.68
N ASP A 181 25.62 -21.65 14.61
CA ASP A 181 26.16 -20.31 14.78
C ASP A 181 25.70 -19.36 13.66
N ILE A 182 25.69 -19.84 12.41
CA ILE A 182 25.20 -19.08 11.25
C ILE A 182 23.70 -18.80 11.40
N VAL A 183 22.91 -19.80 11.81
CA VAL A 183 21.47 -19.64 12.06
C VAL A 183 21.23 -18.63 13.19
N ARG A 184 21.98 -18.72 14.29
CA ARG A 184 21.90 -17.77 15.42
C ARG A 184 22.15 -16.34 14.95
N ARG A 185 23.27 -16.09 14.27
CA ARG A 185 23.63 -14.75 13.75
C ARG A 185 22.58 -14.21 12.78
N THR A 186 22.02 -15.08 11.94
CA THR A 186 20.95 -14.71 10.99
C THR A 186 19.67 -14.28 11.73
N MET A 187 19.30 -15.01 12.78
CA MET A 187 18.13 -14.67 13.60
C MET A 187 18.35 -13.39 14.40
N GLU A 188 19.54 -13.20 14.98
CA GLU A 188 19.92 -11.96 15.68
C GLU A 188 19.85 -10.74 14.75
N ALA A 189 20.36 -10.87 13.53
CA ALA A 189 20.27 -9.81 12.52
C ALA A 189 18.80 -9.49 12.14
N LYS A 190 17.94 -10.51 12.01
CA LYS A 190 16.51 -10.32 11.76
C LYS A 190 15.81 -9.63 12.93
N ILE A 191 16.12 -10.02 14.17
CA ILE A 191 15.58 -9.37 15.39
C ILE A 191 16.00 -7.91 15.43
N HIS A 192 17.27 -7.61 15.16
CA HIS A 192 17.77 -6.24 15.11
C HIS A 192 17.09 -5.40 14.02
N ALA A 193 16.93 -5.96 12.80
CA ALA A 193 16.22 -5.30 11.71
C ALA A 193 14.74 -5.03 12.05
N LEU A 194 14.06 -5.97 12.72
CA LEU A 194 12.71 -5.77 13.25
C LEU A 194 12.68 -4.69 14.34
N GLY A 195 13.67 -4.66 15.23
CA GLY A 195 13.83 -3.64 16.26
C GLY A 195 13.95 -2.23 15.68
N ILE A 196 14.77 -2.04 14.65
CA ILE A 196 14.88 -0.77 13.92
C ILE A 196 13.53 -0.38 13.30
N ARG A 197 12.84 -1.33 12.68
CA ARG A 197 11.53 -1.08 12.05
C ARG A 197 10.47 -0.69 13.08
N ILE A 198 10.41 -1.37 14.21
CA ILE A 198 9.51 -1.04 15.32
C ILE A 198 9.80 0.36 15.85
N GLN A 199 11.08 0.70 16.10
CA GLN A 199 11.43 2.06 16.56
C GLN A 199 11.09 3.14 15.52
N SER A 200 11.28 2.85 14.23
CA SER A 200 10.89 3.77 13.15
C SER A 200 9.37 3.99 13.12
N LEU A 201 8.58 2.91 13.28
CA LEU A 201 7.12 2.96 13.37
C LEU A 201 6.64 3.71 14.62
N MET A 202 7.27 3.48 15.77
CA MET A 202 6.96 4.21 17.01
C MET A 202 7.26 5.72 16.88
N LYS A 203 8.35 6.09 16.20
CA LYS A 203 8.63 7.51 15.87
C LYS A 203 7.62 8.12 14.91
N THR A 204 6.97 7.31 14.06
CA THR A 204 5.93 7.77 13.12
C THR A 204 4.51 7.76 13.71
N GLN A 205 4.25 7.08 14.82
CA GLN A 205 2.95 7.05 15.51
C GLN A 205 2.88 7.82 16.85
N PRO A 206 3.02 9.17 16.87
CA PRO A 206 2.78 9.92 18.10
C PRO A 206 1.31 10.30 18.36
N CYS A 207 0.36 9.96 17.48
CA CYS A 207 -1.04 10.36 17.67
C CYS A 207 -2.02 9.19 17.69
N GLN A 208 -2.99 9.29 18.60
CA GLN A 208 -4.10 8.35 18.69
C GLN A 208 -4.98 8.41 17.42
N PRO A 209 -5.52 7.26 16.95
CA PRO A 209 -6.51 7.24 15.89
C PRO A 209 -7.73 8.11 16.19
N ARG A 210 -8.33 8.65 15.13
CA ARG A 210 -9.54 9.48 15.26
C ARG A 210 -10.71 8.64 15.73
N GLN A 211 -11.30 9.03 16.86
CA GLN A 211 -12.50 8.40 17.38
C GLN A 211 -13.76 9.03 16.75
N TYR A 212 -14.64 8.18 16.23
CA TYR A 212 -15.90 8.58 15.57
C TYR A 212 -17.12 8.35 16.48
N SER A 213 -16.91 8.33 17.79
CA SER A 213 -17.96 8.14 18.79
C SER A 213 -18.92 9.34 18.83
N LYS A 214 -20.17 9.08 19.23
CA LYS A 214 -21.12 10.13 19.63
C LYS A 214 -20.59 10.72 20.93
N GLY A 215 -19.91 11.85 20.82
CA GLY A 215 -19.04 12.38 21.88
C GLY A 215 -19.54 13.67 22.53
N MET A 216 -20.74 14.15 22.22
CA MET A 216 -21.25 15.35 22.87
C MET A 216 -21.76 15.04 24.26
N ARG A 217 -21.38 15.89 25.23
CA ARG A 217 -21.85 15.80 26.60
C ARG A 217 -23.30 16.31 26.68
N PRO A 218 -24.28 15.45 26.97
CA PRO A 218 -25.69 15.85 26.94
C PRO A 218 -26.04 16.90 27.99
N ASP A 219 -25.20 17.07 29.01
CA ASP A 219 -25.30 18.01 30.11
C ASP A 219 -24.82 19.44 29.78
N HIS A 220 -24.26 19.70 28.59
CA HIS A 220 -23.77 21.03 28.22
C HIS A 220 -24.64 21.71 27.13
N PRO A 221 -25.51 22.69 27.49
CA PRO A 221 -26.51 23.25 26.56
C PRO A 221 -25.95 23.97 25.33
N SER A 222 -24.72 24.49 25.41
CA SER A 222 -24.07 25.11 24.25
C SER A 222 -23.58 24.08 23.23
N GLU A 223 -23.31 22.84 23.67
CA GLU A 223 -22.81 21.79 22.79
C GLU A 223 -23.94 21.14 22.01
N SER A 224 -25.11 20.94 22.63
CA SER A 224 -26.29 20.40 21.96
C SER A 224 -26.74 21.21 20.73
N ASN A 225 -26.43 22.51 20.69
CA ASN A 225 -26.74 23.39 19.57
C ASN A 225 -25.62 23.46 18.51
N MET A 226 -24.42 22.93 18.80
CA MET A 226 -23.32 22.93 17.83
C MET A 226 -23.64 22.05 16.62
N ARG A 227 -23.33 22.57 15.43
CA ARG A 227 -23.52 21.86 14.17
C ARG A 227 -22.20 21.31 13.66
N CYS A 228 -22.19 20.04 13.27
CA CYS A 228 -21.09 19.46 12.52
C CYS A 228 -20.93 20.15 11.16
N ILE A 229 -19.74 20.67 10.88
CA ILE A 229 -19.46 21.48 9.69
C ILE A 229 -19.45 20.62 8.41
N PHE A 230 -19.20 19.32 8.55
CA PHE A 230 -19.11 18.40 7.43
C PHE A 230 -20.45 17.77 7.06
N CYS A 231 -21.26 17.38 8.05
CA CYS A 231 -22.51 16.65 7.79
C CYS A 231 -23.79 17.39 8.23
N GLY A 232 -23.67 18.53 8.92
CA GLY A 232 -24.79 19.35 9.33
C GLY A 232 -25.61 18.84 10.52
N ALA A 233 -25.27 17.67 11.09
CA ALA A 233 -25.91 17.15 12.30
C ALA A 233 -25.70 18.12 13.48
N ARG A 234 -26.75 18.36 14.28
CA ARG A 234 -26.71 19.22 15.46
C ARG A 234 -26.61 18.35 16.73
N GLY A 235 -25.73 18.71 17.65
CA GLY A 235 -25.64 18.11 19.00
C GLY A 235 -25.26 16.64 19.08
N ASP A 236 -24.98 15.97 17.96
CA ASP A 236 -24.70 14.52 17.92
C ASP A 236 -23.19 14.22 18.09
N HIS A 237 -22.33 15.02 17.47
CA HIS A 237 -20.88 14.85 17.52
C HIS A 237 -20.15 16.16 17.16
N TYR A 238 -18.91 16.32 17.63
CA TYR A 238 -18.03 17.39 17.17
C TYR A 238 -17.59 17.15 15.73
N SER A 239 -17.31 18.22 14.99
CA SER A 239 -16.83 18.14 13.60
C SER A 239 -15.61 17.21 13.42
N ASP A 240 -14.72 17.17 14.43
CA ASP A 240 -13.55 16.28 14.46
C ASP A 240 -13.92 14.79 14.38
N SER A 241 -15.02 14.39 15.01
CA SER A 241 -15.52 13.00 15.12
C SER A 241 -16.58 12.64 14.08
N CYS A 242 -16.73 13.42 13.01
CA CYS A 242 -17.76 13.18 11.99
C CYS A 242 -17.63 11.80 11.33
N GLY A 243 -18.58 10.90 11.59
CA GLY A 243 -18.64 9.56 10.99
C GLY A 243 -19.06 9.54 9.52
N LYS A 244 -19.78 10.58 9.05
CA LYS A 244 -20.22 10.69 7.64
C LYS A 244 -19.10 11.15 6.71
N VAL A 245 -18.15 11.94 7.21
CA VAL A 245 -16.98 12.42 6.46
C VAL A 245 -15.73 12.09 7.27
N ARG A 246 -15.19 10.90 7.05
CA ARG A 246 -14.08 10.35 7.85
C ARG A 246 -12.71 10.84 7.37
N ASP A 247 -12.53 10.94 6.06
CA ASP A 247 -11.24 11.23 5.43
C ASP A 247 -10.86 12.73 5.47
N SER A 248 -9.64 13.03 5.94
CA SER A 248 -9.12 14.39 6.04
C SER A 248 -8.98 15.12 4.69
N LYS A 249 -8.66 14.42 3.60
CA LYS A 249 -8.59 15.05 2.26
C LYS A 249 -9.97 15.49 1.81
N ARG A 250 -10.99 14.64 1.98
CA ARG A 250 -12.39 14.96 1.70
C ARG A 250 -12.89 16.13 2.55
N ARG A 251 -12.52 16.18 3.84
CA ARG A 251 -12.82 17.31 4.73
C ARG A 251 -12.24 18.62 4.18
N ARG A 252 -10.98 18.61 3.72
CA ARG A 252 -10.31 19.76 3.08
C ARG A 252 -11.03 20.23 1.81
N ILE A 253 -11.44 19.29 0.95
CA ILE A 253 -12.19 19.60 -0.28
C ILE A 253 -13.52 20.29 0.06
N LEU A 254 -14.25 19.81 1.07
CA LEU A 254 -15.50 20.42 1.50
C LEU A 254 -15.29 21.86 1.99
N LEU A 255 -14.23 22.11 2.77
CA LEU A 255 -13.93 23.49 3.22
C LEU A 255 -13.65 24.43 2.06
N LYS A 256 -12.84 24.01 1.08
CA LYS A 256 -12.57 24.79 -0.13
C LYS A 256 -13.87 25.07 -0.91
N ARG A 257 -14.71 24.05 -1.10
CA ARG A 257 -16.00 24.17 -1.79
C ARG A 257 -16.92 25.20 -1.12
N TYR A 258 -16.94 25.23 0.20
CA TYR A 258 -17.79 26.14 0.98
C TYR A 258 -17.09 27.41 1.45
N ARG A 259 -15.87 27.70 0.94
CA ARG A 259 -15.05 28.89 1.30
C ARG A 259 -14.95 29.10 2.82
N ARG A 260 -14.59 28.03 3.53
CA ARG A 260 -14.41 28.02 4.98
C ARG A 260 -12.93 27.98 5.33
N CYS A 261 -12.57 28.72 6.38
CA CYS A 261 -11.20 28.80 6.87
C CYS A 261 -10.67 27.46 7.35
N VAL A 262 -9.45 27.08 6.95
CA VAL A 262 -8.81 25.83 7.37
C VAL A 262 -8.44 25.78 8.86
N ASN A 263 -8.34 26.94 9.52
CA ASN A 263 -7.94 27.07 10.92
C ASN A 263 -9.12 27.13 11.89
N CYS A 264 -10.17 27.90 11.57
CA CYS A 264 -11.36 28.05 12.43
C CYS A 264 -12.62 27.38 11.90
N LEU A 265 -12.62 26.88 10.66
CA LEU A 265 -13.75 26.24 9.97
C LEU A 265 -14.96 27.17 9.68
N GLU A 266 -14.84 28.47 9.97
CA GLU A 266 -15.88 29.47 9.73
C GLU A 266 -15.85 30.05 8.31
N ILE A 267 -17.01 30.53 7.85
CA ILE A 267 -17.17 31.21 6.57
C ILE A 267 -16.74 32.67 6.72
N GLY A 268 -16.06 33.21 5.71
CA GLY A 268 -15.69 34.64 5.66
C GLY A 268 -14.47 35.02 6.50
N CYS A 269 -13.75 34.05 7.05
CA CYS A 269 -12.44 34.28 7.64
C CYS A 269 -11.37 34.26 6.55
N LEU A 270 -10.43 35.22 6.58
CA LEU A 270 -9.41 35.45 5.56
C LEU A 270 -8.23 34.45 5.59
N GLU A 271 -8.24 33.46 6.49
CA GLU A 271 -7.17 32.45 6.64
C GLU A 271 -5.77 33.00 7.01
N GLU A 272 -5.67 34.29 7.34
CA GLU A 272 -4.43 34.98 7.71
C GLU A 272 -4.28 35.11 9.25
N GLU A 273 -3.29 35.88 9.70
CA GLU A 273 -3.02 36.17 11.13
C GLU A 273 -4.22 36.77 11.87
N THR A 274 -5.19 37.30 11.13
CA THR A 274 -6.47 37.82 11.64
C THR A 274 -7.46 36.73 12.06
N CYS A 275 -7.20 35.45 11.72
CA CYS A 275 -8.05 34.34 12.12
C CYS A 275 -8.00 34.13 13.66
N PRO A 276 -9.14 34.05 14.36
CA PRO A 276 -9.18 33.81 15.81
C PRO A 276 -8.49 32.51 16.27
N LYS A 277 -8.29 31.58 15.35
CA LYS A 277 -7.64 30.29 15.59
C LYS A 277 -6.27 30.16 14.90
N PHE A 278 -5.71 31.23 14.34
CA PHE A 278 -4.41 31.19 13.64
C PHE A 278 -3.28 30.62 14.50
N TRP A 279 -3.20 31.04 15.78
CA TRP A 279 -2.15 30.57 16.70
C TRP A 279 -2.48 29.26 17.43
N SER A 280 -3.67 28.70 17.19
CA SER A 280 -4.11 27.47 17.86
C SER A 280 -3.34 26.28 17.31
N LYS A 281 -2.77 25.47 18.22
CA LYS A 281 -2.08 24.24 17.84
C LYS A 281 -3.09 23.12 17.59
N CYS A 282 -2.90 22.37 16.53
CA CYS A 282 -3.62 21.13 16.26
C CYS A 282 -3.34 20.12 17.37
N HIS A 283 -4.40 19.51 17.90
CA HIS A 283 -4.32 18.55 19.00
C HIS A 283 -3.56 17.27 18.65
N HIS A 284 -3.55 16.87 17.37
CA HIS A 284 -2.92 15.62 16.93
C HIS A 284 -1.45 15.78 16.51
N CYS A 285 -1.08 16.91 15.92
CA CYS A 285 0.26 17.08 15.35
C CYS A 285 1.05 18.27 15.89
N GLY A 286 0.43 19.15 16.68
CA GLY A 286 1.05 20.33 17.27
C GLY A 286 1.31 21.50 16.31
N ARG A 287 1.06 21.35 15.00
CA ARG A 287 1.20 22.43 14.00
C ARG A 287 0.04 23.43 14.09
N ARG A 288 0.22 24.63 13.52
CA ARG A 288 -0.74 25.76 13.60
C ARG A 288 -1.43 26.09 12.28
N ASP A 289 -1.15 25.34 11.23
CA ASP A 289 -1.60 25.57 9.85
C ASP A 289 -2.96 24.92 9.52
N HIS A 290 -3.60 24.26 10.49
CA HIS A 290 -4.91 23.63 10.31
C HIS A 290 -5.65 23.38 11.64
N HIS A 291 -6.97 23.30 11.53
CA HIS A 291 -7.84 22.80 12.58
C HIS A 291 -7.65 21.28 12.79
N SER A 292 -7.75 20.78 14.03
CA SER A 292 -7.59 19.35 14.38
C SER A 292 -8.43 18.39 13.53
N ALA A 293 -9.65 18.82 13.18
CA ALA A 293 -10.57 18.08 12.31
C ALA A 293 -10.04 17.82 10.89
N LEU A 294 -8.98 18.50 10.46
CA LEU A 294 -8.34 18.33 9.16
C LEU A 294 -6.98 17.64 9.24
N CYS A 295 -6.55 17.25 10.44
CA CYS A 295 -5.27 16.59 10.62
C CYS A 295 -5.31 15.19 10.02
N GLU A 296 -4.33 14.89 9.17
CA GLU A 296 -4.18 13.58 8.52
C GLU A 296 -3.54 12.53 9.44
N LYS A 297 -2.77 12.95 10.46
CA LYS A 297 -2.05 11.99 11.31
C LYS A 297 -2.96 10.93 11.96
N PRO A 298 -4.15 11.27 12.51
CA PRO A 298 -5.08 10.28 13.05
C PRO A 298 -5.62 9.29 12.01
N ASP A 299 -5.73 9.70 10.75
CA ASP A 299 -6.19 8.82 9.67
C ASP A 299 -5.08 7.85 9.26
N ILE A 300 -3.83 8.33 9.24
CA ILE A 300 -2.63 7.49 9.03
C ILE A 300 -2.46 6.49 10.18
N ALA A 301 -2.66 6.93 11.43
CA ALA A 301 -2.57 6.05 12.60
C ALA A 301 -3.54 4.85 12.50
N ARG A 302 -4.77 5.07 12.00
CA ARG A 302 -5.79 4.02 11.80
C ARG A 302 -5.45 3.02 10.70
N GLN A 303 -4.52 3.31 9.80
CA GLN A 303 -4.11 2.38 8.74
C GLN A 303 -3.02 1.41 9.21
N ILE A 304 -2.44 1.66 10.38
CA ILE A 304 -1.34 0.88 10.94
C ILE A 304 -1.85 -0.09 12.03
N GLU A 305 -3.01 0.20 12.64
CA GLU A 305 -3.81 -0.77 13.42
C GLU A 305 -4.46 -1.82 12.51
#